data_AF-A0A223KPN9-F1
#
_entry.id   AF-A0A223KPN9-F1
#
_cell.length_a   1.000
_cell.length_b   1.000
_cell.length_c   1.000
_cell.angle_alpha   90.00
_cell.angle_beta   90.00
_cell.angle_gamma   90.00
#
_symmetry.space_group_name_H-M   'P 1'
#
loop_
_entity.id
_entity.type
_entity.pdbx_description
1 polymer ?
#
loop_
_entity_poly.entity_id
_entity_poly.type
_entity_poly.pdbx_seq_one_letter_code
_entity_poly.pdbx_strand_id
1 'polypeptide(L)'
;MVWLVLFHVLTSIVGFGPTFFSFILLRKSQTISDLRHNLILHHKLHYFPKIGGTLAVISGILLVLLGDYGTILQVWLFGSIILFMAIQVLYIGFILPALFELQEWVLHPNNRASTQLPLEQLMLLRKACNYYYVVIILTLLIFTFMILKPN
;
A
#
# COMPACT_ATOMS: atom_id res chain seq x y z
N MET A 1 21.95 17.45 -2.05
CA MET A 1 21.58 16.03 -1.76
C MET A 1 20.66 15.88 -0.56
N VAL A 2 20.97 16.47 0.61
CA VAL A 2 20.13 16.35 1.83
C VAL A 2 18.65 16.70 1.59
N TRP A 3 18.36 17.79 0.87
CA TRP A 3 16.98 18.20 0.56
C TRP A 3 16.22 17.20 -0.30
N LEU A 4 16.90 16.55 -1.25
CA LEU A 4 16.28 15.53 -2.11
C LEU A 4 15.98 14.25 -1.33
N VAL A 5 16.88 13.86 -0.40
CA VAL A 5 16.64 12.75 0.53
C VAL A 5 15.45 13.06 1.43
N LEU A 6 15.39 14.26 2.02
CA LEU A 6 14.27 14.70 2.83
C LEU A 6 12.95 14.63 2.04
N PHE A 7 12.94 15.17 0.82
CA PHE A 7 11.77 15.12 -0.06
C PHE A 7 11.35 13.67 -0.35
N HIS A 8 12.30 12.79 -0.69
CA HIS A 8 12.05 11.38 -0.95
C HIS A 8 11.43 10.66 0.25
N VAL A 9 11.98 10.88 1.45
CA VAL A 9 11.48 10.27 2.68
C VAL A 9 10.09 10.80 3.03
N LEU A 10 9.87 12.12 2.99
CA LEU A 10 8.57 12.71 3.31
C LEU A 10 7.47 12.28 2.34
N THR A 11 7.76 12.28 1.03
CA THR A 11 6.79 11.81 0.01
C THR A 11 6.47 10.32 0.18
N SER A 12 7.46 9.50 0.56
CA SER A 12 7.24 8.09 0.87
C SER A 12 6.36 7.89 2.10
N ILE A 13 6.61 8.63 3.20
CA ILE A 13 5.80 8.55 4.43
C ILE A 13 4.36 9.00 4.17
N VAL A 14 4.17 10.17 3.55
CA VAL A 14 2.83 10.71 3.27
C VAL A 14 2.09 9.83 2.25
N GLY A 15 2.80 9.31 1.24
CA GLY A 15 2.24 8.43 0.23
C GLY A 15 1.75 7.10 0.79
N PHE A 16 2.57 6.43 1.60
CA PHE A 16 2.23 5.12 2.17
C PHE A 16 1.46 5.19 3.50
N GLY A 17 1.40 6.34 4.17
CA GLY A 17 0.72 6.52 5.45
C GLY A 17 -0.71 5.96 5.47
N PRO A 18 -1.57 6.27 4.48
CA PRO A 18 -2.92 5.73 4.43
C PRO A 18 -3.01 4.20 4.31
N THR A 19 -2.00 3.53 3.76
CA THR A 19 -1.93 2.06 3.67
C THR A 19 -1.94 1.40 5.04
N PHE A 20 -1.39 2.05 6.06
CA PHE A 20 -1.45 1.55 7.44
C PHE A 20 -2.87 1.53 8.00
N PHE A 21 -3.82 2.30 7.45
CA PHE A 21 -5.21 2.25 7.92
C PHE A 21 -6.04 1.13 7.26
N SER A 22 -5.52 0.47 6.22
CA SER A 22 -6.25 -0.53 5.45
C SER A 22 -6.76 -1.70 6.31
N PHE A 23 -6.00 -2.14 7.33
CA PHE A 23 -6.45 -3.23 8.21
C PHE A 23 -7.61 -2.81 9.13
N ILE A 24 -7.70 -1.52 9.49
CA ILE A 24 -8.78 -0.96 10.32
C ILE A 24 -10.06 -0.83 9.49
N LEU A 25 -9.91 -0.29 8.27
CA LEU A 25 -11.01 -0.07 7.34
C LEU A 25 -11.59 -1.38 6.80
N LEU A 26 -10.74 -2.39 6.58
CA LEU A 26 -11.14 -3.69 6.04
C LEU A 26 -11.28 -4.78 7.12
N ARG A 27 -11.35 -4.42 8.41
CA ARG A 27 -11.44 -5.40 9.49
C ARG A 27 -12.58 -6.42 9.30
N LYS A 28 -12.34 -7.67 9.72
CA LYS A 28 -13.25 -8.79 9.45
C LYS A 28 -14.58 -8.73 10.24
N SER A 29 -14.58 -8.07 11.40
CA SER A 29 -15.72 -8.04 12.34
C SER A 29 -16.51 -6.73 12.28
N GLN A 30 -16.82 -6.25 11.07
CA GLN A 30 -17.61 -5.03 10.87
C GLN A 30 -18.96 -5.35 10.21
N THR A 31 -19.93 -4.47 10.37
CA THR A 31 -21.22 -4.62 9.69
C THR A 31 -21.05 -4.40 8.18
N ILE A 32 -21.96 -4.92 7.35
CA ILE A 32 -21.95 -4.62 5.91
C ILE A 32 -22.05 -3.12 5.64
N SER A 33 -22.85 -2.40 6.43
CA SER A 33 -23.01 -0.95 6.29
C SER A 33 -21.67 -0.23 6.52
N ASP A 34 -20.94 -0.60 7.57
CA ASP A 34 -19.60 -0.07 7.83
C ASP A 34 -18.64 -0.43 6.72
N LEU A 35 -18.67 -1.67 6.23
CA LEU A 35 -17.80 -2.11 5.15
C LEU A 35 -18.03 -1.32 3.86
N ARG A 36 -19.29 -1.01 3.50
CA ARG A 36 -19.61 -0.14 2.35
C ARG A 36 -18.95 1.22 2.50
N HIS A 37 -19.15 1.85 3.64
CA HIS A 37 -18.57 3.16 3.92
C HIS A 37 -17.04 3.11 3.88
N ASN A 38 -16.46 2.12 4.54
CA ASN A 38 -15.02 1.95 4.66
C ASN A 38 -14.36 1.60 3.32
N LEU A 39 -15.02 0.85 2.43
CA LEU A 39 -14.52 0.60 1.06
C LEU A 39 -14.47 1.88 0.24
N ILE A 40 -15.48 2.75 0.34
CA ILE A 40 -15.50 4.05 -0.33
C ILE A 40 -14.38 4.94 0.22
N LEU A 41 -14.20 4.98 1.54
CA LEU A 41 -13.13 5.74 2.17
C LEU A 41 -11.74 5.19 1.78
N HIS A 42 -11.57 3.88 1.83
CA HIS A 42 -10.35 3.18 1.43
C HIS A 42 -10.00 3.48 -0.05
N HIS A 43 -10.98 3.51 -0.95
CA HIS A 43 -10.77 3.88 -2.35
C HIS A 43 -10.19 5.30 -2.48
N LYS A 44 -10.69 6.26 -1.68
CA LYS A 44 -10.16 7.63 -1.66
C LYS A 44 -8.75 7.69 -1.08
N LEU A 45 -8.47 6.93 -0.02
CA LEU A 45 -7.13 6.84 0.56
C LEU A 45 -6.11 6.24 -0.40
N HIS A 46 -6.56 5.44 -1.38
CA HIS A 46 -5.71 4.85 -2.41
C HIS A 46 -5.07 5.85 -3.39
N TYR A 47 -5.55 7.09 -3.43
CA TYR A 47 -4.88 8.13 -4.21
C TYR A 47 -3.52 8.53 -3.61
N PHE A 48 -3.34 8.43 -2.29
CA PHE A 48 -2.09 8.80 -1.63
C PHE A 48 -0.92 7.88 -2.04
N PRO A 49 -1.03 6.54 -1.99
CA PRO A 49 0.04 5.67 -2.46
C PRO A 49 0.32 5.81 -3.96
N LYS A 50 -0.70 6.11 -4.79
CA LYS A 50 -0.49 6.32 -6.22
C LYS A 50 0.34 7.58 -6.48
N ILE A 51 -0.02 8.70 -5.87
CA ILE A 51 0.67 9.98 -6.07
C ILE A 51 2.02 9.96 -5.34
N GLY A 52 1.99 9.73 -4.03
CA GLY A 52 3.19 9.74 -3.18
C GLY A 52 4.17 8.63 -3.54
N GLY A 53 3.69 7.44 -3.90
CA GLY A 53 4.53 6.34 -4.38
C GLY A 53 5.20 6.67 -5.72
N THR A 54 4.49 7.31 -6.66
CA THR A 54 5.10 7.77 -7.93
C THR A 54 6.17 8.83 -7.68
N LEU A 55 5.89 9.82 -6.81
CA LEU A 55 6.87 10.84 -6.41
C LEU A 55 8.07 10.23 -5.70
N ALA A 56 7.86 9.22 -4.84
CA ALA A 56 8.93 8.47 -4.18
C ALA A 56 9.81 7.74 -5.20
N VAL A 57 9.23 7.08 -6.21
CA VAL A 57 10.00 6.40 -7.28
C VAL A 57 10.83 7.41 -8.07
N ILE A 58 10.22 8.51 -8.53
CA ILE A 58 10.92 9.55 -9.31
C ILE A 58 12.07 10.14 -8.48
N SER A 59 11.80 10.52 -7.24
CA SER A 59 12.84 11.08 -6.36
C SER A 59 13.92 10.05 -6.01
N GLY A 60 13.58 8.77 -5.87
CA GLY A 60 14.53 7.68 -5.66
C GLY A 60 15.46 7.48 -6.86
N ILE A 61 14.91 7.52 -8.09
CA ILE A 61 15.72 7.48 -9.32
C ILE A 61 16.65 8.69 -9.39
N LEU A 62 16.14 9.90 -9.11
CA LEU A 62 16.96 11.11 -9.08
C LEU A 62 18.07 11.04 -8.04
N LEU A 63 17.82 10.45 -6.88
CA LEU A 63 18.85 10.21 -5.86
C LEU A 63 19.95 9.30 -6.41
N VAL A 64 19.61 8.20 -7.06
CA VAL A 64 20.61 7.28 -7.64
C VAL A 64 21.42 7.94 -8.76
N LEU A 65 20.78 8.76 -9.61
CA LEU A 65 21.44 9.40 -10.74
C LEU A 65 22.32 10.60 -10.35
N LEU A 66 21.91 11.38 -9.35
CA LEU A 66 22.57 12.63 -8.96
C LEU A 66 23.44 12.49 -7.71
N GLY A 67 23.23 11.44 -6.92
CA GLY A 67 23.91 11.19 -5.66
C GLY A 67 25.09 10.25 -5.82
N ASP A 68 26.11 10.45 -4.99
CA ASP A 68 27.29 9.59 -4.92
C ASP A 68 27.02 8.44 -3.94
N TYR A 69 26.09 7.56 -4.31
CA TYR A 69 25.68 6.42 -3.47
C TYR A 69 26.53 5.17 -3.72
N GLY A 70 27.58 5.23 -4.55
CA GLY A 70 28.39 4.07 -4.89
C GLY A 70 27.61 3.04 -5.71
N THR A 71 27.87 1.74 -5.50
CA THR A 71 27.28 0.68 -6.31
C THR A 71 25.81 0.43 -5.96
N ILE A 72 24.96 0.24 -6.98
CA ILE A 72 23.53 -0.05 -6.80
C ILE A 72 23.25 -1.33 -5.99
N LEU A 73 24.25 -2.23 -5.88
CA LEU A 73 24.21 -3.49 -5.14
C LEU A 73 24.33 -3.34 -3.62
N GLN A 74 24.45 -2.11 -3.10
CA GLN A 74 24.34 -1.88 -1.67
C GLN A 74 23.02 -2.44 -1.14
N VAL A 75 23.10 -3.16 -0.02
CA VAL A 75 21.97 -3.93 0.53
C VAL A 75 20.76 -3.05 0.77
N TRP A 76 20.93 -1.81 1.25
CA TRP A 76 19.81 -0.91 1.50
C TRP A 76 19.16 -0.41 0.21
N LEU A 77 19.94 -0.14 -0.84
CA LEU A 77 19.43 0.39 -2.11
C LEU A 77 18.76 -0.72 -2.92
N PHE A 78 19.50 -1.79 -3.20
CA PHE A 78 18.99 -2.95 -3.94
C PHE A 78 17.84 -3.63 -3.19
N GLY A 79 17.98 -3.81 -1.87
CA GLY A 79 16.95 -4.39 -1.03
C GLY A 79 15.67 -3.56 -1.02
N SER A 80 15.76 -2.22 -0.95
CA SER A 80 14.57 -1.35 -1.02
C SER A 80 13.85 -1.47 -2.36
N ILE A 81 14.59 -1.59 -3.47
CA ILE A 81 14.02 -1.77 -4.82
C ILE A 81 13.29 -3.11 -4.91
N ILE A 82 13.90 -4.21 -4.43
CA ILE A 82 13.25 -5.52 -4.39
C ILE A 82 11.98 -5.48 -3.54
N LEU A 83 12.05 -4.93 -2.33
CA LEU A 83 10.91 -4.83 -1.43
C LEU A 83 9.79 -3.99 -2.06
N PHE A 84 10.13 -2.89 -2.73
CA PHE A 84 9.17 -2.06 -3.44
C PHE A 84 8.47 -2.84 -4.56
N MET A 85 9.23 -3.56 -5.40
CA MET A 85 8.65 -4.41 -6.45
C MET A 85 7.74 -5.51 -5.88
N ALA A 86 8.16 -6.15 -4.79
CA ALA A 86 7.35 -7.15 -4.10
C ALA A 86 6.01 -6.56 -3.62
N ILE A 87 6.03 -5.35 -3.04
CA ILE A 87 4.81 -4.63 -2.67
C ILE A 87 3.92 -4.39 -3.90
N GLN A 88 4.49 -3.96 -5.04
CA GLN A 88 3.71 -3.72 -6.26
C GLN A 88 3.03 -5.01 -6.75
N VAL A 89 3.75 -6.14 -6.74
CA VAL A 89 3.19 -7.44 -7.14
C VAL A 89 2.07 -7.87 -6.19
N LEU A 90 2.27 -7.76 -4.88
CA LEU A 90 1.24 -8.10 -3.88
C LEU A 90 0.00 -7.21 -4.03
N TYR A 91 0.23 -5.91 -4.25
CA TYR A 91 -0.86 -4.96 -4.36
C TYR A 91 -1.66 -5.14 -5.65
N ILE A 92 -1.01 -5.04 -6.81
CA ILE A 92 -1.66 -5.09 -8.13
C ILE A 92 -2.17 -6.51 -8.43
N GLY A 93 -1.41 -7.55 -8.08
CA GLY A 93 -1.73 -8.92 -8.40
C GLY A 93 -2.77 -9.57 -7.49
N PHE A 94 -2.89 -9.14 -6.22
CA PHE A 94 -3.71 -9.84 -5.24
C PHE A 94 -4.69 -8.97 -4.47
N ILE A 95 -4.26 -7.81 -3.96
CA ILE A 95 -5.14 -6.93 -3.17
C ILE A 95 -6.15 -6.24 -4.09
N LEU A 96 -5.66 -5.61 -5.16
CA LEU A 96 -6.49 -4.78 -6.03
C LEU A 96 -7.64 -5.57 -6.68
N PRO A 97 -7.44 -6.76 -7.28
CA PRO A 97 -8.53 -7.55 -7.84
C PRO A 97 -9.56 -7.96 -6.78
N ALA A 98 -9.09 -8.41 -5.61
CA ALA A 98 -9.98 -8.82 -4.52
C ALA A 98 -10.85 -7.67 -4.00
N LEU A 99 -10.29 -6.45 -3.95
CA LEU A 99 -11.04 -5.26 -3.56
C LEU A 99 -12.03 -4.82 -4.64
N PHE A 100 -11.66 -4.93 -5.92
CA PHE A 100 -12.58 -4.61 -7.02
C PHE A 100 -13.82 -5.49 -6.99
N GLU A 101 -13.64 -6.82 -6.96
CA GLU A 101 -14.74 -7.77 -6.90
C GLU A 101 -15.60 -7.58 -5.63
N LEU A 102 -14.95 -7.37 -4.48
CA LEU A 102 -15.64 -7.09 -3.23
C LEU A 102 -16.46 -5.80 -3.32
N GLN A 103 -15.86 -4.72 -3.83
CA GLN A 103 -16.50 -3.42 -3.93
C GLN A 103 -17.68 -3.45 -4.91
N GLU A 104 -17.53 -4.13 -6.04
CA GLU A 104 -18.60 -4.32 -7.02
C GLU A 104 -19.81 -4.98 -6.37
N TRP A 105 -19.61 -6.08 -5.65
CA TRP A 105 -20.71 -6.78 -4.96
C TRP A 105 -21.31 -5.92 -3.83
N VAL A 106 -20.46 -5.33 -2.98
CA VAL A 106 -20.90 -4.62 -1.77
C VAL A 106 -21.65 -3.33 -2.10
N LEU A 107 -21.33 -2.66 -3.21
CA LEU A 107 -21.96 -1.42 -3.65
C LEU A 107 -23.11 -1.63 -4.64
N HIS A 108 -23.31 -2.86 -5.15
CA HIS A 108 -24.38 -3.15 -6.10
C HIS A 108 -25.78 -2.86 -5.49
N PRO A 109 -26.69 -2.19 -6.22
CA PRO A 109 -28.03 -1.84 -5.71
C PRO A 109 -28.82 -3.03 -5.16
N ASN A 110 -28.76 -4.18 -5.84
CA ASN A 110 -29.49 -5.40 -5.43
C ASN A 110 -29.03 -5.97 -4.08
N ASN A 111 -27.79 -5.67 -3.68
CA ASN A 111 -27.21 -6.19 -2.44
C ASN A 111 -27.40 -5.23 -1.26
N ARG A 112 -28.08 -4.08 -1.46
CA ARG A 112 -28.22 -3.04 -0.42
C ARG A 112 -28.90 -3.54 0.85
N ALA A 113 -29.90 -4.42 0.72
CA ALA A 113 -30.64 -5.01 1.83
C ALA A 113 -29.89 -6.15 2.55
N SER A 114 -28.78 -6.64 1.99
CA SER A 114 -28.00 -7.73 2.58
C SER A 114 -27.38 -7.31 3.92
N THR A 115 -27.57 -8.16 4.93
CA THR A 115 -27.04 -7.95 6.28
C THR A 115 -25.72 -8.70 6.52
N GLN A 116 -25.41 -9.70 5.68
CA GLN A 116 -24.21 -10.53 5.78
C GLN A 116 -23.54 -10.76 4.42
N LEU A 117 -22.22 -10.92 4.45
CA LEU A 117 -21.44 -11.20 3.23
C LEU A 117 -21.58 -12.69 2.89
N PRO A 118 -21.83 -13.04 1.63
CA PRO A 118 -21.68 -14.41 1.18
C PRO A 118 -20.24 -14.88 1.34
N LEU A 119 -20.06 -16.20 1.36
CA LEU A 119 -18.78 -16.83 1.65
C LEU A 119 -17.67 -16.36 0.70
N GLU A 120 -17.98 -16.19 -0.58
CA GLU A 120 -17.05 -15.72 -1.60
C GLU A 120 -16.50 -14.31 -1.29
N GLN A 121 -17.38 -13.33 -1.02
CA GLN A 121 -16.97 -11.96 -0.71
C GLN A 121 -16.26 -11.88 0.65
N LEU A 122 -16.63 -12.74 1.60
CA LEU A 122 -15.90 -12.88 2.85
C LEU A 122 -14.48 -13.39 2.62
N MET A 123 -14.27 -14.33 1.69
CA MET A 123 -12.95 -14.82 1.31
C MET A 123 -12.12 -13.72 0.62
N LEU A 124 -12.73 -12.92 -0.26
CA LEU A 124 -12.08 -11.77 -0.89
C LEU A 124 -11.61 -10.73 0.15
N LEU A 125 -12.48 -10.39 1.11
CA LEU A 125 -12.13 -9.50 2.22
C LEU A 125 -10.96 -10.05 3.04
N ARG A 126 -11.00 -11.35 3.39
CA ARG A 126 -9.92 -12.02 4.13
C ARG A 126 -8.61 -12.02 3.35
N LYS A 127 -8.66 -12.29 2.05
CA LYS A 127 -7.51 -12.27 1.14
C LYS A 127 -6.86 -10.89 1.15
N ALA A 128 -7.63 -9.83 0.89
CA ALA A 128 -7.13 -8.46 0.90
C ALA A 128 -6.50 -8.08 2.25
N CYS A 129 -7.17 -8.40 3.37
CA CYS A 129 -6.64 -8.13 4.71
C CYS A 129 -5.29 -8.80 4.96
N ASN A 130 -5.19 -10.09 4.63
CA ASN A 130 -3.97 -10.86 4.87
C ASN A 130 -2.79 -10.30 4.06
N TYR A 131 -3.00 -9.95 2.80
CA TYR A 131 -1.96 -9.32 1.99
C TYR A 131 -1.58 -7.93 2.47
N TYR A 132 -2.52 -7.13 3.01
CA TYR A 132 -2.19 -5.83 3.60
C TYR A 132 -1.24 -5.95 4.80
N TYR A 133 -1.36 -6.97 5.64
CA TYR A 133 -0.38 -7.21 6.71
C TYR A 133 1.03 -7.41 6.14
N VAL A 134 1.16 -8.20 5.08
CA VAL A 134 2.45 -8.41 4.41
C VAL A 134 2.98 -7.11 3.84
N VAL A 135 2.15 -6.34 3.12
CA VAL A 135 2.53 -5.04 2.55
C VAL A 135 3.04 -4.09 3.63
N ILE A 136 2.34 -4.00 4.76
CA ILE A 136 2.75 -3.13 5.89
C ILE A 136 4.13 -3.53 6.42
N ILE A 137 4.38 -4.83 6.61
CA ILE A 137 5.68 -5.32 7.07
C ILE A 137 6.78 -4.93 6.06
N LEU A 138 6.55 -5.15 4.76
CA LEU A 138 7.51 -4.80 3.72
C LEU A 138 7.76 -3.28 3.66
N THR A 139 6.71 -2.46 3.82
CA THR A 139 6.84 -1.00 3.87
C THR A 139 7.69 -0.55 5.07
N LEU A 140 7.51 -1.16 6.24
CA LEU A 140 8.34 -0.87 7.41
C LEU A 140 9.81 -1.27 7.18
N LEU A 141 10.07 -2.37 6.50
CA LEU A 141 11.43 -2.77 6.12
C LEU A 141 12.08 -1.76 5.16
N ILE A 142 11.33 -1.23 4.19
CA ILE A 142 11.83 -0.16 3.31
C ILE A 142 12.20 1.08 4.12
N PHE A 143 11.33 1.54 5.03
CA PHE A 143 11.66 2.69 5.88
C PHE A 143 12.87 2.42 6.78
N THR A 144 13.01 1.19 7.27
CA THR A 144 14.20 0.77 8.02
C THR A 144 15.46 0.90 7.17
N PHE A 145 15.45 0.47 5.90
CA PHE A 145 16.59 0.64 4.98
C PHE A 145 16.88 2.10 4.66
N MET A 146 15.85 2.95 4.53
CA MET A 146 16.04 4.38 4.31
C MET A 146 16.69 5.08 5.51
N ILE A 147 16.32 4.68 6.73
CA ILE A 147 16.80 5.31 7.98
C ILE A 147 18.16 4.77 8.39
N LEU A 148 18.36 3.45 8.34
CA LEU A 148 19.60 2.78 8.77
C LEU A 148 20.67 2.73 7.69
N LYS A 149 20.43 3.37 6.53
CA LYS A 149 21.42 3.51 5.48
C LYS A 149 22.74 4.05 6.09
N PRO A 150 23.89 3.43 5.80
CA PRO A 150 25.19 3.97 6.21
C PRO A 150 25.45 5.35 5.60
N ASN A 151 26.08 6.22 6.39
CA ASN A 151 26.51 7.56 5.93
C ASN A 151 27.67 7.46 4.94
#